data_AF-A0A4Y9ZDG3-F1
#
_entry.id   AF-A0A4Y9ZDG3-F1
#
_cell.length_a   1.000
_cell.length_b   1.000
_cell.length_c   1.000
_cell.angle_alpha   90.00
_cell.angle_beta   90.00
_cell.angle_gamma   90.00
#
_symmetry.space_group_name_H-M   'P 1'
#
loop_
_entity.id
_entity.type
_entity.pdbx_description
1 polymer ?
#
loop_
_entity_poly.entity_id
_entity_poly.type
_entity_poly.pdbx_seq_one_letter_code
_entity_poly.pdbx_strand_id
1 'polypeptide(L)'
;MLITDYQEKIILQCYTAEGKFTDRSFKEARNIQQGDLDNLLLGITGSEKQPSWSSYTSMSDLPADVRDGCKDAIQYLVKLRNAWRSDSIAIPEAWKVCTEGQEAESGQIADALDGSRLGPSLALVDDKISYISDARAKAEHDDLTAVGPDFLLSERLLSARFKWNEASPLDRRAMLRSCLPDVANVVDYDGEEIAAEDVVPAMFNWTPRSLIKCPPRFEFHDPIQTSLETPSKSIDFVVTLRSSFPPPDEPTEHDASAPITLAHPALLVGTKGPIRWTSTRVQHGSRVDQRDTLLETLHDVNDAVQPSLTAHLINWKHGLHRDAPLRSLRQMPAEIMVLGIVYDADSLRIVGCFPQIAPDDQVARYISVVIDELPFARRSSITADFISERLRVATALLTLRKHAYRLAGYWVAVNNYWYQFILDIERQLEEIYVEQKSVRLS
;
A
#
# COMPACT_ATOMS: atom_id res chain seq x y z
N MET A 1 3.04 -28.07 9.77
CA MET A 1 3.50 -28.21 11.16
C MET A 1 2.35 -27.77 12.04
N LEU A 2 1.79 -28.67 12.84
CA LEU A 2 0.68 -28.36 13.75
C LEU A 2 1.27 -27.60 14.93
N ILE A 3 0.72 -26.42 15.25
CA ILE A 3 0.83 -25.89 16.62
C ILE A 3 0.34 -27.01 17.52
N THR A 4 1.25 -27.54 18.32
CA THR A 4 0.94 -28.67 19.20
C THR A 4 -0.03 -28.19 20.27
N ASP A 5 -0.94 -29.04 20.76
CA ASP A 5 -1.81 -28.73 21.92
C ASP A 5 -1.02 -28.22 23.14
N TYR A 6 0.29 -28.48 23.16
CA TYR A 6 1.24 -27.98 24.13
C TYR A 6 1.53 -26.47 23.99
N GLN A 7 1.72 -25.97 22.77
CA GLN A 7 1.93 -24.53 22.52
C GLN A 7 0.66 -23.74 22.85
N GLU A 8 -0.52 -24.22 22.44
CA GLU A 8 -1.81 -23.62 22.79
C GLU A 8 -2.02 -23.54 24.31
N LYS A 9 -1.65 -24.59 25.05
CA LYS A 9 -1.68 -24.57 26.52
C LYS A 9 -0.69 -23.60 27.15
N ILE A 10 0.52 -23.48 26.63
CA ILE A 10 1.51 -22.50 27.12
C ILE A 10 0.99 -21.09 26.86
N ILE A 11 0.50 -20.81 25.66
CA ILE A 11 -0.06 -19.51 25.28
C ILE A 11 -1.23 -19.15 26.20
N LEU A 12 -2.19 -20.06 26.39
CA LEU A 12 -3.31 -19.88 27.31
C LEU A 12 -2.89 -19.75 28.78
N GLN A 13 -1.75 -20.35 29.18
CA GLN A 13 -1.16 -20.19 30.51
C GLN A 13 -0.36 -18.88 30.67
N CYS A 14 0.14 -18.31 29.57
CA CYS A 14 0.85 -17.04 29.57
C CYS A 14 -0.08 -15.82 29.53
N TYR A 15 -1.36 -16.02 29.18
CA TYR A 15 -2.43 -15.05 29.35
C TYR A 15 -2.85 -14.99 30.83
N THR A 16 -2.64 -13.85 31.48
CA THR A 16 -3.32 -13.57 32.74
C THR A 16 -4.84 -13.42 32.49
N ALA A 17 -5.66 -13.52 33.55
CA ALA A 17 -7.11 -13.29 33.44
C ALA A 17 -7.48 -11.89 32.90
N GLU A 18 -6.52 -10.97 32.85
CA GLU A 18 -6.64 -9.60 32.32
C GLU A 18 -6.06 -9.43 30.90
N GLY A 19 -5.54 -10.49 30.28
CA GLY A 19 -5.02 -10.46 28.91
C GLY A 19 -3.60 -9.90 28.74
N LYS A 20 -2.85 -9.71 29.84
CA LYS A 20 -1.45 -9.25 29.82
C LYS A 20 -0.48 -10.37 30.13
N PHE A 21 0.69 -10.37 29.51
CA PHE A 21 1.78 -11.28 29.86
C PHE A 21 2.57 -10.69 31.03
N THR A 22 3.03 -11.55 31.94
CA THR A 22 4.11 -11.18 32.87
C THR A 22 5.42 -11.09 32.10
N ASP A 23 6.40 -10.29 32.55
CA ASP A 23 7.72 -10.19 31.90
C ASP A 23 8.37 -11.55 31.58
N ARG A 24 8.22 -12.52 32.50
CA ARG A 24 8.76 -13.86 32.33
C ARG A 24 7.98 -14.66 31.29
N SER A 25 6.65 -14.67 31.38
CA SER A 25 5.81 -15.38 30.41
C SER A 25 5.90 -14.78 29.01
N PHE A 26 6.12 -13.47 28.90
CA PHE A 26 6.33 -12.78 27.63
C PHE A 26 7.63 -13.21 26.96
N LYS A 27 8.76 -13.24 27.70
CA LYS A 27 10.04 -13.71 27.16
C LYS A 27 9.98 -15.17 26.69
N GLU A 28 9.33 -16.03 27.47
CA GLU A 28 9.13 -17.44 27.11
C GLU A 28 8.27 -17.55 25.83
N ALA A 29 7.16 -16.82 25.74
CA ALA A 29 6.29 -16.82 24.56
C ALA A 29 6.98 -16.24 23.31
N ARG A 30 7.76 -15.17 23.46
CA ARG A 30 8.57 -14.59 22.38
C ARG A 30 9.61 -15.57 21.84
N ASN A 31 10.29 -16.32 22.71
CA ASN A 31 11.23 -17.35 22.27
C ASN A 31 10.54 -18.48 21.50
N ILE A 32 9.32 -18.86 21.89
CA ILE A 32 8.52 -19.84 21.15
C ILE A 32 8.12 -19.29 19.77
N GLN A 33 7.61 -18.05 19.73
CA GLN A 33 7.26 -17.36 18.47
C GLN A 33 8.46 -17.27 17.53
N GLN A 34 9.65 -16.96 18.05
CA GLN A 34 10.90 -16.90 17.30
C GLN A 34 11.18 -18.24 16.61
N GLY A 35 11.15 -19.34 17.38
CA GLY A 35 11.38 -20.68 16.83
C GLY A 35 10.31 -21.10 15.81
N ASP A 36 9.05 -20.72 16.02
CA ASP A 36 7.98 -20.95 15.06
C ASP A 36 8.22 -20.14 13.77
N LEU A 37 8.62 -18.88 13.89
CA LEU A 37 8.91 -17.99 12.76
C LEU A 37 10.09 -18.49 11.94
N ASP A 38 11.17 -18.96 12.59
CA ASP A 38 12.31 -19.58 11.92
C ASP A 38 11.88 -20.79 11.07
N ASN A 39 11.03 -21.65 11.63
CA ASN A 39 10.48 -22.81 10.91
C ASN A 39 9.59 -22.41 9.74
N LEU A 40 8.77 -21.37 9.90
CA LEU A 40 7.93 -20.83 8.82
C LEU A 40 8.80 -20.26 7.69
N LEU A 41 9.83 -19.51 8.04
CA LEU A 41 10.78 -18.96 7.06
C LEU A 41 11.53 -20.06 6.32
N LEU A 42 12.02 -21.09 7.01
CA LEU A 42 12.65 -22.24 6.35
C LEU A 42 11.71 -22.90 5.33
N GLY A 43 10.40 -22.94 5.61
CA GLY A 43 9.39 -23.40 4.67
C GLY A 43 9.20 -22.51 3.44
N ILE A 44 9.56 -21.23 3.52
CA ILE A 44 9.47 -20.25 2.43
C ILE A 44 10.76 -20.15 1.65
N THR A 45 11.92 -20.12 2.31
CA THR A 45 13.22 -19.87 1.68
C THR A 45 14.01 -21.14 1.40
N GLY A 46 13.68 -22.26 2.08
CA GLY A 46 14.40 -23.53 1.98
C GLY A 46 15.80 -23.56 2.58
N SER A 47 16.29 -22.42 3.07
CA SER A 47 17.63 -22.30 3.64
C SER A 47 17.66 -21.23 4.71
N GLU A 48 18.63 -21.33 5.61
CA GLU A 48 18.93 -20.29 6.60
C GLU A 48 19.42 -18.98 5.95
N LYS A 49 19.86 -19.02 4.69
CA LYS A 49 20.26 -17.81 3.97
C LYS A 49 19.03 -17.10 3.42
N GLN A 50 18.93 -15.80 3.72
CA GLN A 50 17.89 -14.96 3.14
C GLN A 50 18.05 -14.87 1.61
N PRO A 51 16.93 -14.91 0.85
CA PRO A 51 16.97 -14.75 -0.60
C PRO A 51 17.51 -13.37 -0.99
N SER A 52 18.39 -13.33 -1.98
CA SER A 52 18.97 -12.07 -2.51
C SER A 52 17.95 -11.27 -3.32
N TRP A 53 18.21 -9.97 -3.54
CA TRP A 53 17.48 -9.13 -4.48
C TRP A 53 18.14 -9.06 -5.85
N SER A 54 17.34 -8.90 -6.90
CA SER A 54 17.78 -8.44 -8.22
C SER A 54 16.93 -7.23 -8.63
N SER A 55 17.58 -6.09 -8.81
CA SER A 55 16.93 -4.80 -9.10
C SER A 55 17.11 -4.41 -10.55
N TYR A 56 16.04 -3.93 -11.19
CA TYR A 56 16.02 -3.52 -12.59
C TYR A 56 15.36 -2.16 -12.74
N THR A 57 15.98 -1.28 -13.53
CA THR A 57 15.46 0.08 -13.79
C THR A 57 14.41 0.15 -14.88
N SER A 58 14.12 -0.98 -15.55
CA SER A 58 13.07 -1.08 -16.56
C SER A 58 12.62 -2.53 -16.76
N MET A 59 11.35 -2.73 -17.07
CA MET A 59 10.79 -4.02 -17.48
C MET A 59 11.46 -4.60 -18.74
N SER A 60 12.02 -3.76 -19.61
CA SER A 60 12.76 -4.21 -20.81
C SER A 60 14.04 -4.96 -20.49
N ASP A 61 14.61 -4.69 -19.31
CA ASP A 61 15.95 -5.15 -18.92
C ASP A 61 15.90 -6.50 -18.20
N LEU A 62 14.69 -7.04 -18.00
CA LEU A 62 14.48 -8.30 -17.30
C LEU A 62 15.13 -9.47 -18.08
N PRO A 63 16.02 -10.25 -17.43
CA PRO A 63 16.55 -11.48 -17.98
C PRO A 63 15.47 -12.49 -18.37
N ALA A 64 15.77 -13.40 -19.29
CA ALA A 64 14.80 -14.39 -19.76
C ALA A 64 14.32 -15.32 -18.64
N ASP A 65 15.21 -15.75 -17.76
CA ASP A 65 14.91 -16.59 -16.60
C ASP A 65 13.98 -15.90 -15.59
N VAL A 66 14.10 -14.58 -15.41
CA VAL A 66 13.15 -13.80 -14.59
C VAL A 66 11.81 -13.65 -15.30
N ARG A 67 11.82 -13.37 -16.62
CA ARG A 67 10.59 -13.26 -17.42
C ARG A 67 9.76 -14.54 -17.42
N ASP A 68 10.42 -15.68 -17.59
CA ASP A 68 9.79 -16.98 -17.64
C ASP A 68 9.36 -17.45 -16.24
N GLY A 69 10.22 -17.25 -15.24
CA GLY A 69 9.95 -17.66 -13.85
C GLY A 69 8.91 -16.79 -13.14
N CYS A 70 8.74 -15.53 -13.54
CA CYS A 70 7.84 -14.57 -12.90
C CYS A 70 6.77 -14.04 -13.86
N LYS A 71 6.39 -14.84 -14.87
CA LYS A 71 5.49 -14.44 -15.95
C LYS A 71 4.18 -13.83 -15.45
N ASP A 72 3.53 -14.44 -14.46
CA ASP A 72 2.22 -13.98 -13.98
C ASP A 72 2.32 -12.64 -13.24
N ALA A 73 3.34 -12.46 -12.40
CA ALA A 73 3.65 -11.18 -11.74
C ALA A 73 3.92 -10.08 -12.78
N ILE A 74 4.76 -10.37 -13.78
CA ILE A 74 5.08 -9.45 -14.87
C ILE A 74 3.83 -9.08 -15.67
N GLN A 75 2.97 -10.05 -15.99
CA GLN A 75 1.71 -9.79 -16.68
C GLN A 75 0.78 -8.91 -15.86
N TYR A 76 0.69 -9.12 -14.54
CA TYR A 76 -0.08 -8.26 -13.65
C TYR A 76 0.46 -6.82 -13.65
N LEU A 77 1.78 -6.64 -13.56
CA LEU A 77 2.42 -5.32 -13.63
C LEU A 77 2.17 -4.61 -14.97
N VAL A 78 2.19 -5.36 -16.09
CA VAL A 78 1.84 -4.82 -17.41
C VAL A 78 0.37 -4.40 -17.48
N LYS A 79 -0.55 -5.19 -16.90
CA LYS A 79 -1.97 -4.82 -16.83
C LYS A 79 -2.17 -3.54 -16.02
N LEU A 80 -1.49 -3.41 -14.88
CA LEU A 80 -1.49 -2.18 -14.08
C LEU A 80 -1.04 -0.99 -14.92
N ARG A 81 0.15 -1.09 -15.54
CA ARG A 81 0.70 -0.04 -16.41
C ARG A 81 -0.28 0.39 -17.50
N ASN A 82 -0.87 -0.57 -18.18
CA ASN A 82 -1.78 -0.30 -19.29
C ASN A 82 -3.06 0.42 -18.82
N ALA A 83 -3.49 0.24 -17.57
CA ALA A 83 -4.68 0.91 -17.05
C ALA A 83 -4.54 2.44 -17.01
N TRP A 84 -3.36 2.97 -16.65
CA TRP A 84 -3.10 4.42 -16.65
C TRP A 84 -2.37 4.93 -17.90
N ARG A 85 -1.79 4.04 -18.71
CA ARG A 85 -1.22 4.38 -20.04
C ARG A 85 -2.19 4.27 -21.21
N SER A 86 -3.45 3.94 -20.94
CA SER A 86 -4.51 3.93 -21.95
C SER A 86 -4.56 5.24 -22.75
N ASP A 87 -4.92 5.13 -24.03
CA ASP A 87 -5.07 6.28 -24.94
C ASP A 87 -6.09 7.28 -24.38
N SER A 88 -7.17 6.76 -23.77
CA SER A 88 -8.16 7.54 -23.03
C SER A 88 -8.08 7.29 -21.52
N ILE A 89 -8.20 8.35 -20.72
CA ILE A 89 -8.23 8.29 -19.26
C ILE A 89 -9.67 8.04 -18.80
N ALA A 90 -9.90 6.92 -18.13
CA ALA A 90 -11.21 6.56 -17.61
C ALA A 90 -11.54 7.35 -16.33
N ILE A 91 -12.62 8.14 -16.33
CA ILE A 91 -13.10 8.86 -15.12
C ILE A 91 -14.63 8.72 -14.96
N PRO A 92 -15.19 8.76 -13.75
CA PRO A 92 -16.63 8.66 -13.54
C PRO A 92 -17.42 9.78 -14.23
N GLU A 93 -18.57 9.46 -14.83
CA GLU A 93 -19.53 10.47 -15.32
C GLU A 93 -19.94 11.46 -14.23
N ALA A 94 -20.00 10.99 -12.98
CA ALA A 94 -20.25 11.81 -11.80
C ALA A 94 -19.31 13.03 -11.70
N TRP A 95 -18.11 12.99 -12.27
CA TRP A 95 -17.13 14.08 -12.24
C TRP A 95 -17.45 15.22 -13.23
N LYS A 96 -18.34 15.01 -14.20
CA LYS A 96 -18.79 16.09 -15.09
C LYS A 96 -19.35 17.25 -14.27
N VAL A 97 -18.92 18.47 -14.61
CA VAL A 97 -19.46 19.71 -14.05
C VAL A 97 -20.91 19.82 -14.53
N CYS A 98 -21.86 19.99 -13.60
CA CYS A 98 -23.24 20.25 -13.97
C CYS A 98 -23.34 21.70 -14.45
N THR A 99 -23.49 21.90 -15.75
CA THR A 99 -23.57 23.25 -16.35
C THR A 99 -24.96 23.89 -16.28
N GLU A 100 -25.99 23.23 -15.74
CA GLU A 100 -27.36 23.75 -15.79
C GLU A 100 -28.15 23.54 -14.49
N GLY A 101 -28.56 24.66 -13.86
CA GLY A 101 -29.85 24.88 -13.18
C GLY A 101 -30.33 23.99 -12.02
N GLN A 102 -29.72 22.85 -11.73
CA GLN A 102 -30.23 21.85 -10.77
C GLN A 102 -29.66 21.97 -9.35
N GLU A 103 -28.61 22.78 -9.14
CA GLU A 103 -27.94 22.93 -7.84
C GLU A 103 -28.60 23.98 -6.93
N ALA A 104 -29.56 24.75 -7.43
CA ALA A 104 -30.25 25.79 -6.67
C ALA A 104 -31.18 25.26 -5.55
N GLU A 105 -31.52 23.96 -5.55
CA GLU A 105 -32.49 23.39 -4.58
C GLU A 105 -31.86 22.56 -3.45
N SER A 106 -30.57 22.20 -3.48
CA SER A 106 -29.99 21.22 -2.52
C SER A 106 -28.82 21.76 -1.70
N GLY A 107 -28.78 23.06 -1.39
CA GLY A 107 -27.63 23.84 -0.90
C GLY A 107 -26.93 23.44 0.42
N GLN A 108 -26.61 22.16 0.66
CA GLN A 108 -25.87 21.74 1.86
C GLN A 108 -24.77 20.67 1.63
N ILE A 109 -24.63 20.05 0.44
CA ILE A 109 -23.57 19.04 0.20
C ILE A 109 -22.69 19.36 -1.03
N ALA A 110 -23.11 20.28 -1.90
CA ALA A 110 -22.42 20.59 -3.16
C ALA A 110 -21.07 21.32 -2.99
N ASP A 111 -20.86 22.07 -1.90
CA ASP A 111 -19.67 22.93 -1.72
C ASP A 111 -18.39 22.20 -1.27
N ALA A 112 -18.48 21.01 -0.66
CA ALA A 112 -17.31 20.41 0.02
C ALA A 112 -16.43 19.51 -0.86
N LEU A 113 -16.96 18.97 -1.97
CA LEU A 113 -16.27 18.01 -2.86
C LEU A 113 -16.16 18.54 -4.28
N ASP A 114 -16.14 19.87 -4.42
CA ASP A 114 -16.59 20.57 -5.61
C ASP A 114 -15.79 20.18 -6.86
N GLY A 115 -16.47 19.49 -7.78
CA GLY A 115 -15.95 19.14 -9.09
C GLY A 115 -15.63 20.37 -9.95
N SER A 116 -16.05 21.57 -9.52
CA SER A 116 -15.69 22.85 -10.13
C SER A 116 -14.18 23.07 -10.18
N ARG A 117 -13.40 22.59 -9.19
CA ARG A 117 -11.94 22.76 -9.15
C ARG A 117 -11.26 22.11 -10.36
N LEU A 118 -11.70 20.91 -10.72
CA LEU A 118 -11.14 20.17 -11.86
C LEU A 118 -11.85 20.50 -13.18
N GLY A 119 -13.03 21.11 -13.14
CA GLY A 119 -13.84 21.43 -14.31
C GLY A 119 -13.07 22.09 -15.48
N PRO A 120 -12.40 23.23 -15.25
CA PRO A 120 -11.60 23.90 -16.28
C PRO A 120 -10.49 22.99 -16.84
N SER A 121 -9.83 22.21 -15.99
CA SER A 121 -8.77 21.29 -16.38
C SER A 121 -9.32 20.13 -17.22
N LEU A 122 -10.43 19.51 -16.80
CA LEU A 122 -11.08 18.42 -17.54
C LEU A 122 -11.58 18.88 -18.91
N ALA A 123 -12.09 20.11 -19.02
CA ALA A 123 -12.51 20.68 -20.30
C ALA A 123 -11.37 20.81 -21.32
N LEU A 124 -10.11 20.99 -20.86
CA LEU A 124 -8.94 21.05 -21.74
C LEU A 124 -8.52 19.69 -22.32
N VAL A 125 -9.03 18.58 -21.77
CA VAL A 125 -8.64 17.22 -22.13
C VAL A 125 -9.85 16.31 -22.38
N ASP A 126 -11.01 16.89 -22.67
CA ASP A 126 -12.28 16.16 -22.86
C ASP A 126 -12.15 15.10 -23.97
N ASP A 127 -11.40 15.39 -25.03
CA ASP A 127 -11.09 14.47 -26.13
C ASP A 127 -10.21 13.26 -25.71
N LYS A 128 -9.52 13.37 -24.58
CA LYS A 128 -8.67 12.32 -24.00
C LYS A 128 -9.35 11.58 -22.83
N ILE A 129 -10.57 11.95 -22.47
CA ILE A 129 -11.31 11.35 -21.35
C ILE A 129 -12.32 10.34 -21.88
N SER A 130 -12.38 9.18 -21.24
CA SER A 130 -13.46 8.21 -21.40
C SER A 130 -14.31 8.20 -20.13
N TYR A 131 -15.55 8.68 -20.23
CA TYR A 131 -16.44 8.69 -19.08
C TYR A 131 -17.02 7.30 -18.82
N ILE A 132 -16.93 6.84 -17.57
CA ILE A 132 -17.49 5.57 -17.13
C ILE A 132 -18.78 5.77 -16.35
N SER A 133 -19.77 4.92 -16.60
CA SER A 133 -21.03 4.93 -15.86
C SER A 133 -20.85 4.50 -14.41
N ASP A 134 -21.77 4.94 -13.55
CA ASP A 134 -21.89 4.51 -12.16
C ASP A 134 -21.93 2.98 -12.01
N ALA A 135 -22.63 2.29 -12.91
CA ALA A 135 -22.73 0.83 -12.91
C ALA A 135 -21.38 0.16 -13.19
N ARG A 136 -20.59 0.71 -14.13
CA ARG A 136 -19.25 0.21 -14.42
C ARG A 136 -18.30 0.47 -13.25
N ALA A 137 -18.31 1.67 -12.68
CA ALA A 137 -17.49 2.00 -11.51
C ALA A 137 -17.79 1.05 -10.33
N LYS A 138 -19.07 0.74 -10.10
CA LYS A 138 -19.49 -0.24 -9.08
C LYS A 138 -19.03 -1.66 -9.40
N ALA A 139 -19.21 -2.11 -10.64
CA ALA A 139 -18.79 -3.45 -11.05
C ALA A 139 -17.27 -3.64 -10.90
N GLU A 140 -16.48 -2.63 -11.28
CA GLU A 140 -15.03 -2.64 -11.09
C GLU A 140 -14.63 -2.61 -9.61
N HIS A 141 -15.39 -1.93 -8.74
CA HIS A 141 -15.18 -1.95 -7.28
C HIS A 141 -15.46 -3.33 -6.67
N ASP A 142 -16.54 -3.99 -7.09
CA ASP A 142 -16.92 -5.32 -6.59
C ASP A 142 -15.99 -6.43 -7.09
N ASP A 143 -15.43 -6.27 -8.28
CA ASP A 143 -14.48 -7.21 -8.86
C ASP A 143 -13.07 -6.95 -8.30
N LEU A 144 -12.71 -7.73 -7.28
CA LEU A 144 -11.36 -7.73 -6.74
C LEU A 144 -10.31 -8.14 -7.76
N THR A 145 -10.62 -8.73 -8.92
CA THR A 145 -9.63 -9.05 -9.97
C THR A 145 -9.47 -7.92 -10.99
N ALA A 146 -10.40 -6.97 -11.05
CA ALA A 146 -10.36 -5.86 -11.99
C ALA A 146 -9.15 -4.96 -11.72
N VAL A 147 -8.36 -4.71 -12.76
CA VAL A 147 -7.17 -3.85 -12.72
C VAL A 147 -7.55 -2.45 -13.20
N GLY A 148 -7.25 -1.43 -12.41
CA GLY A 148 -7.55 -0.03 -12.72
C GLY A 148 -7.81 0.81 -11.47
N PRO A 149 -8.11 2.11 -11.64
CA PRO A 149 -8.47 2.98 -10.53
C PRO A 149 -9.78 2.53 -9.89
N ASP A 150 -9.92 2.72 -8.58
CA ASP A 150 -11.18 2.55 -7.88
C ASP A 150 -11.59 3.86 -7.22
N PHE A 151 -12.69 4.41 -7.71
CA PHE A 151 -13.25 5.70 -7.31
C PHE A 151 -14.15 5.60 -6.08
N LEU A 152 -14.44 4.38 -5.61
CA LEU A 152 -15.31 4.11 -4.46
C LEU A 152 -14.53 3.70 -3.20
N LEU A 153 -13.20 3.55 -3.31
CA LEU A 153 -12.33 3.32 -2.15
C LEU A 153 -12.09 4.60 -1.36
N SER A 154 -12.99 4.91 -0.43
CA SER A 154 -12.78 5.94 0.59
C SER A 154 -13.46 5.57 1.90
N GLU A 155 -12.67 5.43 2.96
CA GLU A 155 -13.12 5.05 4.31
C GLU A 155 -14.07 6.08 4.92
N ARG A 156 -13.97 7.35 4.51
CA ARG A 156 -14.91 8.43 4.88
C ARG A 156 -16.37 8.09 4.58
N LEU A 157 -16.63 7.14 3.68
CA LEU A 157 -17.95 6.72 3.25
C LEU A 157 -18.27 5.25 3.59
N LEU A 158 -17.31 4.53 4.17
CA LEU A 158 -17.44 3.09 4.46
C LEU A 158 -17.81 2.79 5.91
N SER A 159 -18.03 3.81 6.75
CA SER A 159 -18.59 3.61 8.10
C SER A 159 -20.01 3.03 7.99
N ALA A 160 -20.11 1.70 8.17
CA ALA A 160 -21.31 0.87 8.34
C ALA A 160 -22.46 0.97 7.31
N ARG A 161 -22.39 1.81 6.26
CA ARG A 161 -23.53 2.16 5.39
C ARG A 161 -23.24 2.21 3.89
N PHE A 162 -22.22 1.51 3.39
CA PHE A 162 -22.06 1.38 1.94
C PHE A 162 -23.12 0.45 1.34
N LYS A 163 -24.33 0.99 1.20
CA LYS A 163 -25.48 0.35 0.59
C LYS A 163 -25.68 1.00 -0.77
N TRP A 164 -24.74 0.80 -1.68
CA TRP A 164 -24.80 1.37 -3.03
C TRP A 164 -26.17 1.20 -3.69
N ASN A 165 -26.75 0.00 -3.55
CA ASN A 165 -28.05 -0.34 -4.12
C ASN A 165 -29.22 0.42 -3.47
N GLU A 166 -29.07 0.89 -2.23
CA GLU A 166 -30.06 1.67 -1.49
C GLU A 166 -29.76 3.18 -1.54
N ALA A 167 -28.55 3.57 -1.92
CA ALA A 167 -28.11 4.97 -2.00
C ALA A 167 -28.87 5.74 -3.09
N SER A 168 -29.21 6.99 -2.80
CA SER A 168 -29.82 7.89 -3.79
C SER A 168 -28.81 8.21 -4.91
N PRO A 169 -29.26 8.67 -6.09
CA PRO A 169 -28.35 9.12 -7.15
C PRO A 169 -27.38 10.22 -6.69
N LEU A 170 -27.82 11.11 -5.80
CA LEU A 170 -26.98 12.17 -5.24
C LEU A 170 -25.88 11.59 -4.34
N ASP A 171 -26.22 10.62 -3.49
CA ASP A 171 -25.26 9.96 -2.61
C ASP A 171 -24.21 9.18 -3.42
N ARG A 172 -24.63 8.44 -4.46
CA ARG A 172 -23.71 7.72 -5.35
C ARG A 172 -22.76 8.68 -6.05
N ARG A 173 -23.25 9.83 -6.49
CA ARG A 173 -22.42 10.88 -7.09
C ARG A 173 -21.41 11.43 -6.08
N ALA A 174 -21.83 11.70 -4.85
CA ALA A 174 -20.94 12.14 -3.78
C ALA A 174 -19.86 11.09 -3.47
N MET A 175 -20.23 9.80 -3.47
CA MET A 175 -19.29 8.70 -3.28
C MET A 175 -18.24 8.64 -4.39
N LEU A 176 -18.65 8.68 -5.65
CA LEU A 176 -17.72 8.69 -6.80
C LEU A 176 -16.83 9.93 -6.83
N ARG A 177 -17.23 11.03 -6.18
CA ARG A 177 -16.48 12.28 -6.08
C ARG A 177 -15.54 12.34 -4.87
N SER A 178 -15.53 11.33 -4.00
CA SER A 178 -14.82 11.43 -2.72
C SER A 178 -13.30 11.57 -2.87
N CYS A 179 -12.72 11.07 -3.96
CA CYS A 179 -11.29 11.20 -4.26
C CYS A 179 -10.95 12.41 -5.14
N LEU A 180 -11.93 13.23 -5.55
CA LEU A 180 -11.68 14.44 -6.36
C LEU A 180 -10.71 15.42 -5.69
N PRO A 181 -10.79 15.69 -4.36
CA PRO A 181 -9.84 16.61 -3.73
C PRO A 181 -8.38 16.16 -3.88
N ASP A 182 -8.10 14.87 -3.71
CA ASP A 182 -6.74 14.33 -3.82
C ASP A 182 -6.27 14.37 -5.28
N VAL A 183 -7.15 14.02 -6.22
CA VAL A 183 -6.88 14.10 -7.67
C VAL A 183 -6.62 15.55 -8.10
N ALA A 184 -7.39 16.50 -7.60
CA ALA A 184 -7.21 17.92 -7.87
C ALA A 184 -5.83 18.39 -7.39
N ASN A 185 -5.41 17.98 -6.20
CA ASN A 185 -4.10 18.33 -5.68
C ASN A 185 -2.95 17.74 -6.52
N VAL A 186 -3.11 16.55 -7.10
CA VAL A 186 -2.14 15.97 -8.07
C VAL A 186 -2.11 16.79 -9.37
N VAL A 187 -3.27 17.22 -9.87
CA VAL A 187 -3.36 18.03 -11.10
C VAL A 187 -2.81 19.45 -10.91
N ASP A 188 -3.08 20.04 -9.75
CA ASP A 188 -2.65 21.39 -9.36
C ASP A 188 -1.21 21.44 -8.82
N TYR A 189 -0.53 20.29 -8.71
CA TYR A 189 0.82 20.20 -8.17
C TYR A 189 1.79 21.12 -8.90
N ASP A 190 2.45 21.99 -8.12
CA ASP A 190 3.24 23.12 -8.62
C ASP A 190 4.72 22.81 -8.81
N GLY A 191 5.17 21.58 -8.48
CA GLY A 191 6.55 21.18 -8.61
C GLY A 191 7.44 21.47 -7.40
N GLU A 192 6.89 21.84 -6.25
CA GLU A 192 7.68 22.02 -5.03
C GLU A 192 7.77 20.70 -4.22
N GLU A 193 8.85 20.54 -3.44
CA GLU A 193 9.10 19.31 -2.68
C GLU A 193 8.06 19.08 -1.58
N ILE A 194 7.79 20.10 -0.78
CA ILE A 194 6.81 20.03 0.32
C ILE A 194 5.42 19.65 -0.19
N ALA A 195 5.03 20.15 -1.36
CA ALA A 195 3.77 19.80 -1.98
C ALA A 195 3.77 18.33 -2.44
N ALA A 196 4.90 17.79 -2.93
CA ALA A 196 4.99 16.38 -3.31
C ALA A 196 4.89 15.46 -2.08
N GLU A 197 5.56 15.83 -0.99
CA GLU A 197 5.51 15.12 0.30
C GLU A 197 4.09 15.04 0.88
N ASP A 198 3.22 15.98 0.54
CA ASP A 198 1.83 15.97 1.01
C ASP A 198 0.89 15.30 -0.01
N VAL A 199 1.03 15.61 -1.30
CA VAL A 199 0.09 15.19 -2.35
C VAL A 199 0.20 13.71 -2.69
N VAL A 200 1.41 13.15 -2.77
CA VAL A 200 1.60 11.74 -3.13
C VAL A 200 1.03 10.79 -2.06
N PRO A 201 1.40 10.89 -0.77
CA PRO A 201 0.80 10.02 0.26
C PRO A 201 -0.69 10.30 0.47
N ALA A 202 -1.17 11.54 0.29
CA ALA A 202 -2.58 11.86 0.46
C ALA A 202 -3.52 11.04 -0.43
N MET A 203 -3.07 10.60 -1.60
CA MET A 203 -3.85 9.71 -2.48
C MET A 203 -4.24 8.38 -1.85
N PHE A 204 -3.53 7.95 -0.81
CA PHE A 204 -3.78 6.70 -0.07
C PHE A 204 -4.49 6.95 1.26
N ASN A 205 -4.78 8.20 1.62
CA ASN A 205 -5.55 8.50 2.82
C ASN A 205 -6.93 7.86 2.71
N TRP A 206 -7.44 7.38 3.83
CA TRP A 206 -8.77 6.75 3.88
C TRP A 206 -8.87 5.52 2.98
N THR A 207 -7.75 4.84 2.69
CA THR A 207 -7.79 3.52 2.06
C THR A 207 -8.28 2.52 3.11
N PRO A 208 -9.38 1.81 2.89
CA PRO A 208 -9.96 0.95 3.91
C PRO A 208 -8.97 -0.10 4.39
N ARG A 209 -8.97 -0.37 5.70
CA ARG A 209 -8.07 -1.34 6.35
C ARG A 209 -6.58 -1.02 6.20
N SER A 210 -6.27 0.21 5.85
CA SER A 210 -4.90 0.65 5.65
C SER A 210 -4.66 1.93 6.45
N LEU A 211 -3.41 2.16 6.82
CA LEU A 211 -2.98 3.39 7.47
C LEU A 211 -1.72 3.91 6.78
N ILE A 212 -1.60 5.22 6.63
CA ILE A 212 -0.37 5.84 6.18
C ILE A 212 0.49 6.22 7.38
N LYS A 213 1.79 5.94 7.30
CA LYS A 213 2.80 6.38 8.27
C LYS A 213 3.87 7.20 7.57
N CYS A 214 4.10 8.44 8.03
CA CYS A 214 5.08 9.39 7.48
C CYS A 214 5.84 10.15 8.60
N PRO A 215 7.16 10.00 8.76
CA PRO A 215 7.97 8.90 8.24
C PRO A 215 7.63 7.58 8.95
N PRO A 216 7.78 6.43 8.28
CA PRO A 216 7.53 5.13 8.86
C PRO A 216 8.70 4.66 9.75
N ARG A 217 8.39 3.84 10.74
CA ARG A 217 9.37 3.11 11.55
C ARG A 217 9.20 1.62 11.32
N PHE A 218 10.28 0.90 11.11
CA PHE A 218 10.28 -0.55 10.90
C PHE A 218 10.82 -1.24 12.16
N GLU A 219 10.10 -2.23 12.68
CA GLU A 219 10.51 -3.05 13.82
C GLU A 219 10.21 -4.52 13.57
N PHE A 220 10.83 -5.07 12.53
CA PHE A 220 10.84 -6.51 12.33
C PHE A 220 11.88 -7.15 13.22
N HIS A 221 11.52 -8.23 13.89
CA HIS A 221 12.46 -9.03 14.66
C HIS A 221 13.14 -10.08 13.77
N ASP A 222 14.27 -10.61 14.23
CA ASP A 222 14.87 -11.81 13.66
C ASP A 222 13.80 -12.90 13.50
N PRO A 223 13.89 -13.81 12.53
CA PRO A 223 14.89 -13.86 11.45
C PRO A 223 14.51 -12.99 10.23
N ILE A 224 13.43 -12.22 10.32
CA ILE A 224 12.88 -11.45 9.19
C ILE A 224 13.65 -10.15 8.98
N GLN A 225 14.25 -9.60 10.02
CA GLN A 225 15.11 -8.43 9.88
C GLN A 225 16.23 -8.71 8.86
N THR A 226 16.30 -7.90 7.80
CA THR A 226 17.19 -8.15 6.64
C THR A 226 18.47 -7.33 6.68
N SER A 227 18.44 -6.18 7.37
CA SER A 227 19.58 -5.27 7.51
C SER A 227 19.78 -4.84 8.96
N LEU A 228 21.06 -4.68 9.33
CA LEU A 228 21.48 -4.04 10.58
C LEU A 228 21.20 -2.53 10.56
N GLU A 229 21.13 -1.93 9.37
CA GLU A 229 20.75 -0.53 9.17
C GLU A 229 19.26 -0.46 8.92
N THR A 230 18.54 0.28 9.75
CA THR A 230 17.10 0.49 9.55
C THR A 230 16.88 1.33 8.29
N PRO A 231 16.09 0.84 7.31
CA PRO A 231 15.79 1.59 6.08
C PRO A 231 14.98 2.87 6.34
N SER A 232 14.57 3.13 7.59
CA SER A 232 13.64 4.20 7.99
C SER A 232 14.07 5.61 7.62
N LYS A 233 15.34 5.86 7.27
CA LYS A 233 15.82 7.23 7.03
C LYS A 233 15.51 7.76 5.64
N SER A 234 15.33 6.90 4.64
CA SER A 234 15.08 7.31 3.25
C SER A 234 13.66 7.00 2.77
N ILE A 235 12.90 6.17 3.51
CA ILE A 235 11.49 5.91 3.21
C ILE A 235 10.64 7.08 3.72
N ASP A 236 9.93 7.76 2.83
CA ASP A 236 9.10 8.92 3.17
C ASP A 236 7.76 8.52 3.78
N PHE A 237 7.12 7.50 3.19
CA PHE A 237 5.85 7.00 3.69
C PHE A 237 5.66 5.50 3.46
N VAL A 238 4.80 4.89 4.26
CA VAL A 238 4.30 3.53 4.06
C VAL A 238 2.80 3.51 4.21
N VAL A 239 2.12 2.82 3.29
CA VAL A 239 0.73 2.36 3.49
C VAL A 239 0.82 0.98 4.13
N THR A 240 0.34 0.83 5.35
CA THR A 240 0.41 -0.41 6.13
C THR A 240 -0.96 -1.00 6.39
N LEU A 241 -1.02 -2.32 6.59
CA LEU A 241 -2.22 -2.99 7.05
C LEU A 241 -2.64 -2.50 8.44
N ARG A 242 -3.92 -2.18 8.58
CA ARG A 242 -4.55 -1.90 9.86
C ARG A 242 -5.05 -3.22 10.48
N SER A 243 -4.43 -3.66 11.57
CA SER A 243 -4.66 -5.00 12.16
C SER A 243 -5.96 -5.13 12.95
N SER A 244 -6.62 -4.02 13.31
CA SER A 244 -7.85 -4.07 14.10
C SER A 244 -9.00 -4.66 13.28
N PHE A 245 -9.63 -5.71 13.81
CA PHE A 245 -10.87 -6.27 13.27
C PHE A 245 -11.96 -6.37 14.35
N PRO A 246 -13.09 -5.66 14.20
CA PRO A 246 -13.30 -4.58 13.24
C PRO A 246 -12.41 -3.37 13.57
N PRO A 247 -11.91 -2.64 12.56
CA PRO A 247 -11.15 -1.42 12.83
C PRO A 247 -12.10 -0.35 13.41
N PRO A 248 -11.66 0.45 14.40
CA PRO A 248 -12.45 1.59 14.84
C PRO A 248 -12.66 2.59 13.68
N ASP A 249 -13.73 3.37 13.74
CA ASP A 249 -14.07 4.33 12.67
C ASP A 249 -12.94 5.33 12.39
N GLU A 250 -12.11 5.64 13.39
CA GLU A 250 -10.95 6.52 13.26
C GLU A 250 -9.66 5.83 13.72
N PRO A 251 -8.51 6.12 13.09
CA PRO A 251 -7.20 5.69 13.58
C PRO A 251 -6.93 6.24 14.98
N THR A 252 -6.42 5.40 15.87
CA THR A 252 -6.01 5.82 17.21
C THR A 252 -4.58 6.39 17.18
N GLU A 253 -4.20 7.14 18.23
CA GLU A 253 -2.80 7.57 18.41
C GLU A 253 -1.84 6.37 18.48
N HIS A 254 -2.32 5.24 19.02
CA HIS A 254 -1.60 3.97 19.01
C HIS A 254 -1.34 3.50 17.58
N ASP A 255 -2.38 3.40 16.74
CA ASP A 255 -2.23 3.00 15.33
C ASP A 255 -1.22 3.88 14.57
N ALA A 256 -1.25 5.20 14.82
CA ALA A 256 -0.35 6.17 14.21
C ALA A 256 1.11 6.03 14.68
N SER A 257 1.33 5.62 15.93
CA SER A 257 2.66 5.51 16.54
C SER A 257 3.29 4.12 16.43
N ALA A 258 2.47 3.11 16.15
CA ALA A 258 2.88 1.73 15.91
C ALA A 258 3.97 1.63 14.83
N PRO A 259 4.94 0.72 14.95
CA PRO A 259 5.89 0.45 13.88
C PRO A 259 5.24 -0.40 12.76
N ILE A 260 5.98 -0.56 11.66
CA ILE A 260 5.73 -1.54 10.61
C ILE A 260 6.35 -2.86 11.09
N THR A 261 5.54 -3.90 11.16
CA THR A 261 5.91 -5.21 11.73
C THR A 261 5.26 -6.35 10.94
N LEU A 262 5.36 -7.59 11.43
CA LEU A 262 4.64 -8.73 10.89
C LEU A 262 3.11 -8.57 10.99
N ALA A 263 2.62 -7.87 12.01
CA ALA A 263 1.19 -7.61 12.20
C ALA A 263 0.67 -6.48 11.31
N HIS A 264 1.58 -5.55 10.98
CA HIS A 264 1.31 -4.35 10.21
C HIS A 264 2.25 -4.28 9.00
N PRO A 265 2.26 -5.27 8.10
CA PRO A 265 3.16 -5.25 6.96
C PRO A 265 2.81 -4.09 6.02
N ALA A 266 3.83 -3.57 5.34
CA ALA A 266 3.66 -2.57 4.29
C ALA A 266 2.90 -3.18 3.10
N LEU A 267 1.83 -2.50 2.68
CA LEU A 267 1.09 -2.77 1.46
C LEU A 267 1.66 -1.98 0.27
N LEU A 268 2.23 -0.81 0.56
CA LEU A 268 2.89 0.07 -0.39
C LEU A 268 3.97 0.90 0.33
N VAL A 269 5.08 1.18 -0.36
CA VAL A 269 6.20 1.96 0.18
C VAL A 269 6.46 3.16 -0.73
N GLY A 270 6.69 4.33 -0.15
CA GLY A 270 7.02 5.56 -0.85
C GLY A 270 8.36 6.14 -0.40
N THR A 271 9.18 6.58 -1.35
CA THR A 271 10.49 7.20 -1.11
C THR A 271 10.79 8.27 -2.16
N LYS A 272 11.79 9.10 -1.88
CA LYS A 272 12.28 10.12 -2.80
C LYS A 272 13.24 9.54 -3.81
N GLY A 273 13.07 9.93 -5.07
CA GLY A 273 14.01 9.59 -6.15
C GLY A 273 15.27 10.43 -6.11
N PRO A 274 16.21 10.24 -7.04
CA PRO A 274 17.51 10.90 -6.99
C PRO A 274 17.51 12.37 -7.41
N ILE A 275 16.48 12.83 -8.14
CA ILE A 275 16.46 14.17 -8.71
C ILE A 275 15.92 15.17 -7.68
N ARG A 276 16.80 16.01 -7.13
CA ARG A 276 16.45 16.94 -6.05
C ARG A 276 15.61 18.10 -6.55
N TRP A 277 14.66 18.54 -5.73
CA TRP A 277 13.93 19.77 -5.99
C TRP A 277 14.84 20.97 -5.79
N THR A 278 14.99 21.78 -6.83
CA THR A 278 15.70 23.06 -6.74
C THR A 278 14.71 24.14 -6.33
N SER A 279 14.17 24.10 -5.10
CA SER A 279 13.23 25.14 -4.66
C SER A 279 13.94 26.50 -4.64
N THR A 280 13.25 27.52 -5.15
CA THR A 280 13.75 28.91 -5.19
C THR A 280 13.17 29.79 -4.08
N ARG A 281 12.17 29.30 -3.34
CA ARG A 281 11.33 30.14 -2.47
C ARG A 281 11.61 29.98 -0.97
N VAL A 282 11.90 28.77 -0.51
CA VAL A 282 12.20 28.47 0.90
C VAL A 282 13.19 27.29 0.95
N GLN A 283 14.21 27.37 1.81
CA GLN A 283 15.04 26.19 2.13
C GLN A 283 14.17 25.19 2.91
N HIS A 284 13.53 24.26 2.21
CA HIS A 284 12.83 23.14 2.83
C HIS A 284 13.85 22.07 3.21
N GLY A 285 13.86 21.66 4.47
CA GLY A 285 14.62 20.50 4.91
C GLY A 285 13.81 19.25 4.62
N SER A 286 14.24 18.44 3.65
CA SER A 286 13.63 17.14 3.36
C SER A 286 13.41 16.34 4.64
N ARG A 287 12.24 15.70 4.77
CA ARG A 287 11.91 14.84 5.92
C ARG A 287 12.78 13.58 6.00
N VAL A 288 13.34 13.16 4.87
CA VAL A 288 14.08 11.91 4.69
C VAL A 288 15.35 12.10 3.87
N ASP A 289 16.29 11.17 4.01
CA ASP A 289 17.53 11.15 3.25
C ASP A 289 17.23 10.80 1.78
N GLN A 290 17.62 11.69 0.86
CA GLN A 290 17.51 11.47 -0.57
C GLN A 290 18.81 10.86 -1.10
N ARG A 291 18.71 9.77 -1.86
CA ARG A 291 19.87 9.11 -2.50
C ARG A 291 20.30 9.81 -3.77
N ASP A 292 21.53 9.58 -4.21
CA ASP A 292 22.08 10.23 -5.40
C ASP A 292 21.79 9.44 -6.68
N THR A 293 21.51 8.13 -6.57
CA THR A 293 21.18 7.28 -7.70
C THR A 293 19.87 6.51 -7.52
N LEU A 294 19.20 6.20 -8.64
CA LEU A 294 17.98 5.39 -8.61
C LEU A 294 18.25 3.97 -8.06
N LEU A 295 19.44 3.40 -8.31
CA LEU A 295 19.77 2.07 -7.83
C LEU A 295 19.90 2.01 -6.30
N GLU A 296 20.49 3.04 -5.68
CA GLU A 296 20.52 3.20 -4.22
C GLU A 296 19.11 3.39 -3.65
N THR A 297 18.27 4.20 -4.30
CA THR A 297 16.86 4.32 -3.91
C THR A 297 16.14 2.97 -3.98
N LEU A 298 16.35 2.18 -5.05
CA LEU A 298 15.76 0.84 -5.18
C LEU A 298 16.27 -0.12 -4.09
N HIS A 299 17.54 0.01 -3.67
CA HIS A 299 18.07 -0.78 -2.55
C HIS A 299 17.31 -0.47 -1.25
N ASP A 300 17.10 0.81 -0.93
CA ASP A 300 16.33 1.20 0.25
C ASP A 300 14.87 0.71 0.18
N VAL A 301 14.24 0.78 -1.00
CA VAL A 301 12.91 0.20 -1.22
C VAL A 301 12.92 -1.31 -0.96
N ASN A 302 13.91 -2.02 -1.49
CA ASN A 302 14.04 -3.47 -1.30
C ASN A 302 14.16 -3.82 0.19
N ASP A 303 14.99 -3.09 0.93
CA ASP A 303 15.19 -3.30 2.37
C ASP A 303 13.92 -3.06 3.16
N ALA A 304 13.15 -2.02 2.82
CA ALA A 304 11.87 -1.73 3.44
C ALA A 304 10.77 -2.75 3.08
N VAL A 305 10.78 -3.25 1.84
CA VAL A 305 9.76 -4.15 1.31
C VAL A 305 9.97 -5.60 1.76
N GLN A 306 11.22 -6.10 1.79
CA GLN A 306 11.49 -7.53 1.98
C GLN A 306 10.82 -8.12 3.23
N PRO A 307 10.88 -7.48 4.41
CA PRO A 307 10.18 -8.00 5.59
C PRO A 307 8.67 -8.11 5.42
N SER A 308 8.05 -7.09 4.82
CA SER A 308 6.60 -7.02 4.60
C SER A 308 6.14 -8.01 3.54
N LEU A 309 6.89 -8.14 2.45
CA LEU A 309 6.64 -9.15 1.42
C LEU A 309 6.77 -10.56 2.01
N THR A 310 7.78 -10.80 2.85
CA THR A 310 7.92 -12.07 3.57
C THR A 310 6.70 -12.35 4.44
N ALA A 311 6.20 -11.35 5.18
CA ALA A 311 4.98 -11.47 5.98
C ALA A 311 3.76 -11.88 5.11
N HIS A 312 3.61 -11.28 3.92
CA HIS A 312 2.56 -11.65 2.97
C HIS A 312 2.69 -13.10 2.46
N LEU A 313 3.92 -13.58 2.24
CA LEU A 313 4.18 -14.97 1.85
C LEU A 313 3.85 -15.96 2.96
N ILE A 314 4.22 -15.64 4.21
CA ILE A 314 3.83 -16.42 5.39
C ILE A 314 2.30 -16.49 5.47
N ASN A 315 1.63 -15.34 5.40
CA ASN A 315 0.17 -15.27 5.42
C ASN A 315 -0.47 -16.09 4.29
N TRP A 316 0.07 -16.04 3.07
CA TRP A 316 -0.45 -16.87 1.97
C TRP A 316 -0.27 -18.37 2.22
N LYS A 317 0.95 -18.80 2.56
CA LYS A 317 1.31 -20.22 2.71
C LYS A 317 0.60 -20.87 3.89
N HIS A 318 0.42 -20.12 4.97
CA HIS A 318 -0.09 -20.62 6.24
C HIS A 318 -1.50 -20.14 6.60
N GLY A 319 -2.07 -19.13 5.93
CA GLY A 319 -3.32 -18.48 6.32
C GLY A 319 -4.62 -19.29 6.15
N LEU A 320 -4.54 -20.56 5.78
CA LEU A 320 -5.71 -21.45 5.84
C LEU A 320 -5.93 -21.96 7.27
N HIS A 321 -7.14 -22.48 7.57
CA HIS A 321 -7.48 -23.15 8.84
C HIS A 321 -6.44 -24.22 9.28
N ARG A 322 -6.35 -24.49 10.59
CA ARG A 322 -5.40 -25.43 11.23
C ARG A 322 -5.25 -26.77 10.51
N ASP A 323 -6.35 -27.29 9.95
CA ASP A 323 -6.40 -28.62 9.33
C ASP A 323 -6.28 -28.59 7.80
N ALA A 324 -6.15 -27.41 7.21
CA ALA A 324 -6.01 -27.28 5.77
C ALA A 324 -4.56 -27.54 5.34
N PRO A 325 -4.34 -28.16 4.17
CA PRO A 325 -3.00 -28.32 3.63
C PRO A 325 -2.36 -26.96 3.38
N LEU A 326 -1.03 -26.89 3.55
CA LEU A 326 -0.27 -25.69 3.21
C LEU A 326 -0.53 -25.30 1.76
N ARG A 327 -0.72 -24.00 1.50
CA ARG A 327 -0.85 -23.51 0.12
C ARG A 327 0.53 -23.52 -0.54
N SER A 328 0.55 -23.90 -1.81
CA SER A 328 1.74 -23.73 -2.63
C SER A 328 1.95 -22.25 -2.91
N LEU A 329 3.19 -21.77 -2.75
CA LEU A 329 3.63 -20.46 -3.23
C LEU A 329 3.47 -20.33 -4.76
N ARG A 330 3.55 -21.44 -5.50
CA ARG A 330 3.30 -21.43 -6.96
C ARG A 330 1.85 -21.18 -7.34
N GLN A 331 0.91 -21.34 -6.40
CA GLN A 331 -0.50 -20.99 -6.59
C GLN A 331 -0.82 -19.58 -6.08
N MET A 332 0.19 -18.85 -5.61
CA MET A 332 0.02 -17.51 -5.12
C MET A 332 -0.49 -16.59 -6.23
N PRO A 333 -1.56 -15.81 -5.98
CA PRO A 333 -2.01 -14.80 -6.92
C PRO A 333 -0.88 -13.83 -7.23
N ALA A 334 -0.78 -13.44 -8.50
CA ALA A 334 0.25 -12.52 -8.97
C ALA A 334 0.22 -11.18 -8.22
N GLU A 335 -0.93 -10.80 -7.65
CA GLU A 335 -1.11 -9.55 -6.93
C GLU A 335 -0.54 -9.56 -5.50
N ILE A 336 -0.05 -10.71 -4.99
CA ILE A 336 0.65 -10.74 -3.70
C ILE A 336 2.09 -10.27 -3.91
N MET A 337 2.24 -8.95 -3.97
CA MET A 337 3.49 -8.22 -4.13
C MET A 337 3.35 -6.88 -3.43
N VAL A 338 4.46 -6.23 -3.09
CA VAL A 338 4.43 -4.86 -2.55
C VAL A 338 4.87 -3.93 -3.67
N LEU A 339 4.17 -2.82 -3.84
CA LEU A 339 4.54 -1.79 -4.82
C LEU A 339 5.30 -0.65 -4.13
N GLY A 340 6.31 -0.14 -4.82
CA GLY A 340 7.08 1.03 -4.44
C GLY A 340 6.68 2.25 -5.27
N ILE A 341 6.75 3.43 -4.68
CA ILE A 341 6.65 4.72 -5.35
C ILE A 341 7.94 5.47 -5.10
N VAL A 342 8.61 5.86 -6.18
CA VAL A 342 9.81 6.70 -6.14
C VAL A 342 9.46 8.00 -6.85
N TYR A 343 9.34 9.10 -6.12
CA TYR A 343 8.97 10.40 -6.70
C TYR A 343 10.05 11.44 -6.44
N ASP A 344 10.28 12.28 -7.43
CA ASP A 344 11.34 13.29 -7.42
C ASP A 344 10.92 14.55 -8.19
N ALA A 345 11.84 15.49 -8.39
CA ALA A 345 11.53 16.76 -9.02
C ALA A 345 11.09 16.67 -10.49
N ASP A 346 11.32 15.53 -11.16
CA ASP A 346 11.00 15.34 -12.57
C ASP A 346 9.88 14.31 -12.79
N SER A 347 9.80 13.29 -11.94
CA SER A 347 9.07 12.06 -12.26
C SER A 347 8.50 11.34 -11.05
N LEU A 348 7.49 10.50 -11.32
CA LEU A 348 6.97 9.51 -10.40
C LEU A 348 7.17 8.14 -11.04
N ARG A 349 8.02 7.32 -10.43
CA ARG A 349 8.33 5.95 -10.84
C ARG A 349 7.58 4.97 -9.96
N ILE A 350 7.02 3.94 -10.58
CA ILE A 350 6.31 2.87 -9.89
C ILE A 350 7.16 1.61 -9.97
N VAL A 351 7.45 1.01 -8.82
CA VAL A 351 8.32 -0.15 -8.67
C VAL A 351 7.48 -1.36 -8.27
N GLY A 352 7.67 -2.50 -8.94
CA GLY A 352 7.08 -3.77 -8.55
C GLY A 352 8.08 -4.63 -7.81
N CYS A 353 7.74 -5.08 -6.60
CA CYS A 353 8.60 -5.91 -5.77
C CYS A 353 7.92 -7.25 -5.45
N PHE A 354 8.43 -8.35 -6.02
CA PHE A 354 7.79 -9.67 -5.96
C PHE A 354 8.82 -10.80 -5.87
N PRO A 355 8.46 -11.99 -5.34
CA PRO A 355 9.36 -13.12 -5.27
C PRO A 355 9.42 -13.89 -6.59
N GLN A 356 10.59 -14.48 -6.89
CA GLN A 356 10.72 -15.56 -7.86
C GLN A 356 10.60 -16.90 -7.13
N ILE A 357 9.58 -17.69 -7.49
CA ILE A 357 9.32 -18.98 -6.86
C ILE A 357 10.02 -20.11 -7.64
N ALA A 358 10.84 -20.90 -6.95
CA ALA A 358 11.54 -22.07 -7.48
C ALA A 358 10.60 -23.28 -7.63
N PRO A 359 11.00 -24.32 -8.39
CA PRO A 359 10.19 -25.52 -8.62
C PRO A 359 9.82 -26.29 -7.34
N ASP A 360 10.61 -26.16 -6.28
CA ASP A 360 10.45 -26.76 -4.95
C ASP A 360 9.55 -25.96 -4.00
N ASP A 361 8.80 -24.97 -4.53
CA ASP A 361 7.87 -24.13 -3.78
C ASP A 361 8.55 -23.22 -2.73
N GLN A 362 9.78 -22.78 -3.04
CA GLN A 362 10.58 -21.87 -2.23
C GLN A 362 10.88 -20.56 -2.98
N VAL A 363 11.21 -19.50 -2.25
CA VAL A 363 11.65 -18.22 -2.82
C VAL A 363 13.12 -18.33 -3.21
N ALA A 364 13.40 -18.33 -4.50
CA ALA A 364 14.77 -18.36 -5.02
C ALA A 364 15.50 -17.02 -4.80
N ARG A 365 14.79 -15.91 -5.07
CA ARG A 365 15.24 -14.53 -4.92
C ARG A 365 14.06 -13.58 -5.01
N TYR A 366 14.25 -12.35 -4.59
CA TYR A 366 13.31 -11.26 -4.79
C TYR A 366 13.69 -10.41 -5.99
N ILE A 367 12.70 -9.86 -6.69
CA ILE A 367 12.86 -9.03 -7.87
C ILE A 367 12.23 -7.67 -7.58
N SER A 368 12.97 -6.59 -7.84
CA SER A 368 12.39 -5.24 -7.95
C SER A 368 12.61 -4.68 -9.34
N VAL A 369 11.56 -4.08 -9.91
CA VAL A 369 11.62 -3.53 -11.27
C VAL A 369 10.79 -2.27 -11.40
N VAL A 370 11.34 -1.24 -12.03
CA VAL A 370 10.56 -0.05 -12.41
C VAL A 370 9.61 -0.43 -13.55
N ILE A 371 8.31 -0.34 -13.26
CA ILE A 371 7.21 -0.71 -14.16
C ILE A 371 6.95 0.43 -15.15
N ASP A 372 6.97 1.66 -14.64
CA ASP A 372 6.66 2.87 -15.39
C ASP A 372 7.29 4.11 -14.75
N GLU A 373 7.50 5.13 -15.57
CA GLU A 373 7.97 6.46 -15.19
C GLU A 373 7.01 7.51 -15.75
N LEU A 374 6.28 8.18 -14.87
CA LEU A 374 5.27 9.17 -15.22
C LEU A 374 5.83 10.58 -15.01
N PRO A 375 5.63 11.52 -15.94
CA PRO A 375 6.04 12.91 -15.75
C PRO A 375 5.40 13.49 -14.49
N PHE A 376 6.24 14.00 -13.57
CA PHE A 376 5.80 14.63 -12.34
C PHE A 376 6.45 16.01 -12.12
N ALA A 377 7.15 16.52 -13.13
CA ALA A 377 7.97 17.72 -13.05
C ALA A 377 7.22 19.04 -12.84
N ARG A 378 7.88 20.02 -12.19
CA ARG A 378 7.41 21.41 -12.14
C ARG A 378 7.06 21.92 -13.53
N ARG A 379 5.97 22.66 -13.63
CA ARG A 379 5.53 23.22 -14.91
C ARG A 379 5.66 24.74 -15.02
N SER A 380 5.85 25.21 -16.26
CA SER A 380 5.92 26.62 -16.69
C SER A 380 4.61 27.21 -17.27
N SER A 381 3.62 26.41 -17.69
CA SER A 381 2.33 26.85 -18.27
C SER A 381 1.15 25.89 -17.94
N ILE A 382 -0.09 26.09 -18.43
CA ILE A 382 -1.19 25.08 -18.37
C ILE A 382 -1.63 24.73 -19.81
N THR A 383 -1.76 23.44 -20.16
CA THR A 383 -2.01 22.84 -21.49
C THR A 383 -2.64 21.46 -21.30
N ALA A 384 -3.35 21.00 -22.33
CA ALA A 384 -3.98 19.69 -22.37
C ALA A 384 -3.01 18.53 -22.07
N ASP A 385 -1.79 18.54 -22.63
CA ASP A 385 -0.85 17.41 -22.46
C ASP A 385 -0.42 17.21 -21.01
N PHE A 386 -0.07 18.28 -20.32
CA PHE A 386 0.26 18.21 -18.90
C PHE A 386 -0.92 17.79 -18.04
N ILE A 387 -2.13 18.33 -18.28
CA ILE A 387 -3.30 17.93 -17.50
C ILE A 387 -3.55 16.44 -17.71
N SER A 388 -3.40 15.95 -18.94
CA SER A 388 -3.46 14.53 -19.25
C SER A 388 -2.37 13.73 -18.50
N GLU A 389 -1.12 14.20 -18.47
CA GLU A 389 -0.03 13.56 -17.71
C GLU A 389 -0.33 13.50 -16.21
N ARG A 390 -0.82 14.59 -15.62
CA ARG A 390 -1.20 14.63 -14.20
C ARG A 390 -2.38 13.74 -13.88
N LEU A 391 -3.38 13.68 -14.76
CA LEU A 391 -4.49 12.75 -14.62
C LEU A 391 -4.03 11.30 -14.74
N ARG A 392 -3.03 10.99 -15.57
CA ARG A 392 -2.41 9.65 -15.61
C ARG A 392 -1.68 9.32 -14.31
N VAL A 393 -0.97 10.28 -13.71
CA VAL A 393 -0.37 10.11 -12.38
C VAL A 393 -1.45 9.83 -11.33
N ALA A 394 -2.51 10.64 -11.29
CA ALA A 394 -3.62 10.43 -10.36
C ALA A 394 -4.29 9.05 -10.57
N THR A 395 -4.50 8.66 -11.82
CA THR A 395 -5.06 7.33 -12.19
C THR A 395 -4.15 6.20 -11.72
N ALA A 396 -2.84 6.35 -11.89
CA ALA A 396 -1.87 5.37 -11.41
C ALA A 396 -1.93 5.26 -9.87
N LEU A 397 -1.91 6.37 -9.15
CA LEU A 397 -2.00 6.38 -7.68
C LEU A 397 -3.33 5.78 -7.17
N LEU A 398 -4.46 6.06 -7.82
CA LEU A 398 -5.76 5.41 -7.52
C LEU A 398 -5.74 3.90 -7.82
N THR A 399 -5.02 3.48 -8.85
CA THR A 399 -4.84 2.05 -9.17
C THR A 399 -3.98 1.36 -8.12
N LEU A 400 -2.90 2.01 -7.66
CA LEU A 400 -2.06 1.53 -6.57
C LEU A 400 -2.85 1.45 -5.24
N ARG A 401 -3.75 2.41 -4.99
CA ARG A 401 -4.67 2.37 -3.85
C ARG A 401 -5.56 1.13 -3.89
N LYS A 402 -6.13 0.81 -5.05
CA LYS A 402 -6.92 -0.43 -5.23
C LYS A 402 -6.08 -1.68 -4.98
N HIS A 403 -4.83 -1.68 -5.45
CA HIS A 403 -3.90 -2.78 -5.19
C HIS A 403 -3.62 -2.95 -3.70
N ALA A 404 -3.33 -1.87 -2.95
CA ALA A 404 -3.13 -1.94 -1.50
C ALA A 404 -4.38 -2.48 -0.78
N TYR A 405 -5.57 -2.02 -1.15
CA TYR A 405 -6.84 -2.53 -0.62
C TYR A 405 -7.03 -4.04 -0.90
N ARG A 406 -6.74 -4.49 -2.13
CA ARG A 406 -6.77 -5.92 -2.49
C ARG A 406 -5.80 -6.73 -1.65
N LEU A 407 -4.58 -6.22 -1.47
CA LEU A 407 -3.54 -6.87 -0.69
C LEU A 407 -3.97 -7.02 0.78
N ALA A 408 -4.56 -5.97 1.37
CA ALA A 408 -5.17 -6.03 2.69
C ALA A 408 -6.33 -7.05 2.77
N GLY A 409 -7.07 -7.24 1.67
CA GLY A 409 -8.13 -8.26 1.56
C GLY A 409 -7.65 -9.70 1.83
N TYR A 410 -6.41 -10.03 1.43
CA TYR A 410 -5.83 -11.36 1.69
C TYR A 410 -5.55 -11.63 3.17
N TRP A 411 -5.51 -10.59 4.01
CA TRP A 411 -5.28 -10.72 5.45
C TRP A 411 -6.59 -10.94 6.21
N VAL A 412 -7.71 -10.40 5.71
CA VAL A 412 -9.03 -10.58 6.36
C VAL A 412 -9.67 -11.93 6.04
N ALA A 413 -9.31 -12.56 4.93
CA ALA A 413 -9.77 -13.90 4.60
C ALA A 413 -9.19 -15.00 5.51
N VAL A 414 -8.22 -14.66 6.37
CA VAL A 414 -7.43 -15.57 7.19
C VAL A 414 -7.89 -15.46 8.64
N ASN A 415 -8.70 -16.42 9.11
CA ASN A 415 -9.11 -16.52 10.50
C ASN A 415 -8.53 -17.82 11.11
N ASN A 416 -7.21 -17.89 11.25
CA ASN A 416 -6.56 -19.04 11.87
C ASN A 416 -5.76 -18.68 13.13
N TYR A 417 -5.63 -19.66 14.03
CA TYR A 417 -5.04 -19.54 15.36
C TYR A 417 -3.56 -19.14 15.35
N TRP A 418 -2.75 -19.66 14.42
CA TRP A 418 -1.32 -19.29 14.33
C TRP A 418 -1.12 -17.80 13.99
N TYR A 419 -2.00 -17.29 13.12
CA TYR A 419 -1.97 -15.91 12.68
C TYR A 419 -2.32 -15.01 13.86
N GLN A 420 -3.37 -15.33 14.61
CA GLN A 420 -3.69 -14.59 15.84
C GLN A 420 -2.61 -14.69 16.90
N PHE A 421 -1.94 -15.83 17.07
CA PHE A 421 -0.86 -15.94 18.04
C PHE A 421 0.32 -15.01 17.70
N ILE A 422 0.75 -14.97 16.45
CA ILE A 422 1.80 -14.05 16.01
C ILE A 422 1.34 -12.60 16.18
N LEU A 423 0.11 -12.27 15.76
CA LEU A 423 -0.43 -10.93 15.92
C LEU A 423 -0.54 -10.49 17.39
N ASP A 424 -0.92 -11.40 18.29
CA ASP A 424 -1.09 -11.09 19.70
C ASP A 424 0.26 -10.76 20.36
N ILE A 425 1.34 -11.46 19.99
CA ILE A 425 2.69 -11.12 20.49
C ILE A 425 3.18 -9.81 19.87
N GLU A 426 3.02 -9.63 18.55
CA GLU A 426 3.39 -8.40 17.87
C GLU A 426 2.67 -7.18 18.46
N ARG A 427 1.36 -7.30 18.76
CA ARG A 427 0.58 -6.24 19.40
C ARG A 427 1.11 -5.92 20.80
N GLN A 428 1.57 -6.90 21.56
CA GLN A 428 2.15 -6.63 22.88
C GLN A 428 3.54 -6.00 22.80
N LEU A 429 4.36 -6.40 21.83
CA LEU A 429 5.61 -5.72 21.53
C LEU A 429 5.35 -4.25 21.18
N GLU A 430 4.31 -3.99 20.39
CA GLU A 430 3.84 -2.67 20.04
C GLU A 430 3.36 -1.87 21.26
N GLU A 431 2.53 -2.45 22.13
CA GLU A 431 2.08 -1.81 23.38
C GLU A 431 3.28 -1.41 24.26
N ILE A 432 4.22 -2.33 24.49
CA ILE A 432 5.46 -2.08 25.25
C ILE A 432 6.24 -0.93 24.62
N TYR A 433 6.34 -0.92 23.29
CA TYR A 433 7.05 0.12 22.55
C TYR A 433 6.38 1.49 22.68
N VAL A 434 5.06 1.58 22.50
CA VAL A 434 4.29 2.81 22.60
C VAL A 434 4.37 3.38 24.02
N GLU A 435 4.23 2.54 25.06
CA GLU A 435 4.36 2.94 26.46
C GLU A 435 5.75 3.51 26.76
N GLN A 436 6.82 2.85 26.32
CA GLN A 436 8.20 3.33 26.52
C GLN A 436 8.47 4.67 25.83
N LYS A 437 7.81 4.94 24.70
CA LYS A 437 7.96 6.21 23.98
C LYS A 437 7.24 7.34 24.70
N SER A 438 6.02 7.11 25.20
CA SER A 438 5.24 8.12 25.93
C SER A 438 5.96 8.59 27.20
N VAL A 439 6.66 7.70 27.91
CA VAL A 439 7.47 8.04 29.11
C VAL A 439 8.67 8.93 28.78
N ARG A 440 9.23 8.87 27.56
CA ARG A 440 10.38 9.71 27.17
C ARG A 440 9.98 11.13 26.77
N LEU A 441 8.70 11.36 26.50
CA LEU A 441 8.17 12.66 26.06
C LEU A 441 7.52 13.47 27.19
N SER A 442 7.21 12.82 28.33
CA SER A 442 6.79 13.44 29.59
C SER A 442 7.98 13.83 30.45
#